data_AF-A0A7C0X281-F1
#
_entry.id   AF-A0A7C0X281-F1
#
_cell.length_a   1.000
_cell.length_b   1.000
_cell.length_c   1.000
_cell.angle_alpha   90.00
_cell.angle_beta   90.00
_cell.angle_gamma   90.00
#
_symmetry.space_group_name_H-M   'P 1'
#
loop_
_entity.id
_entity.type
_entity.pdbx_description
1 polymer ?
#
loop_
_entity_poly.entity_id
_entity_poly.type
_entity_poly.pdbx_seq_one_letter_code
_entity_poly.pdbx_strand_id
1 'polypeptide(L)'
;MIEALGITRISDGILRREIDRVVEEVPLARYINGRHVQTVMMSPSMVKDLDEFDRDGKIVISSNIVLNSVSAGIPAIVSKGAVTNLAVRVGKISGATVVGFVRKGGMVVYTGEVGV
;
A
#
# COMPACT_ATOMS: atom_id res chain seq x y z
N MET A 1 -1.88 -19.40 1.11
CA MET A 1 -2.35 -20.79 0.96
C MET A 1 -3.62 -20.75 0.12
N ILE A 2 -4.03 -21.86 -0.51
CA ILE A 2 -5.24 -21.91 -1.34
C ILE A 2 -6.21 -22.90 -0.70
N GLU A 3 -7.41 -22.43 -0.40
CA GLU A 3 -8.50 -23.19 0.21
C GLU A 3 -9.56 -23.55 -0.86
N ALA A 4 -10.22 -24.70 -0.73
CA ALA A 4 -11.28 -25.12 -1.64
C ALA A 4 -12.66 -24.90 -0.98
N LEU A 5 -13.46 -23.98 -1.54
CA LEU A 5 -14.75 -23.59 -0.97
C LEU A 5 -15.90 -23.92 -1.91
N GLY A 6 -17.02 -24.38 -1.33
CA GLY A 6 -18.27 -24.58 -2.06
C GLY A 6 -18.92 -23.24 -2.39
N ILE A 7 -19.11 -22.95 -3.67
CA ILE A 7 -19.68 -21.70 -4.18
C ILE A 7 -20.88 -21.97 -5.09
N THR A 8 -21.67 -20.94 -5.34
CA THR A 8 -22.71 -20.96 -6.38
C THR A 8 -22.27 -20.05 -7.51
N ARG A 9 -22.02 -20.60 -8.69
CA ARG A 9 -21.70 -19.87 -9.91
C ARG A 9 -22.98 -19.58 -10.67
N ILE A 10 -23.14 -18.34 -11.11
CA ILE A 10 -24.24 -17.92 -11.99
C ILE A 10 -23.63 -17.48 -13.31
N SER A 11 -24.02 -18.11 -14.42
CA SER A 11 -23.58 -17.76 -15.77
C SER A 11 -24.72 -17.99 -16.76
N ASP A 12 -25.00 -17.03 -17.63
CA ASP A 12 -26.08 -17.09 -18.63
C ASP A 12 -27.45 -17.47 -18.02
N GLY A 13 -27.73 -16.97 -16.81
CA GLY A 13 -28.96 -17.26 -16.07
C GLY A 13 -29.02 -18.66 -15.44
N ILE A 14 -27.99 -19.50 -15.60
CA ILE A 14 -27.91 -20.84 -15.03
C ILE A 14 -27.14 -20.77 -13.70
N LEU A 15 -27.73 -21.34 -12.65
CA LEU A 15 -27.09 -21.49 -11.34
C LEU A 15 -26.45 -22.88 -11.24
N ARG A 16 -25.18 -22.95 -10.82
CA ARG A 16 -24.43 -24.20 -10.58
C ARG A 16 -23.75 -24.15 -9.23
N ARG A 17 -23.84 -25.23 -8.45
CA ARG A 17 -22.98 -25.41 -7.27
C ARG A 17 -21.67 -26.03 -7.69
N GLU A 18 -20.57 -25.39 -7.33
CA GLU A 18 -19.22 -25.76 -7.73
C GLU A 18 -18.26 -25.60 -6.55
N ILE A 19 -17.06 -26.17 -6.66
CA ILE A 19 -15.97 -25.93 -5.71
C ILE A 19 -14.95 -25.05 -6.41
N ASP A 20 -14.60 -23.91 -5.80
CA ASP A 20 -13.59 -22.99 -6.32
C ASP A 20 -12.40 -22.88 -5.35
N ARG A 21 -11.24 -22.58 -5.91
CA ARG A 21 -9.98 -22.42 -5.19
C ARG A 21 -9.80 -20.94 -4.83
N VAL A 22 -9.96 -20.63 -3.56
CA VAL A 22 -9.88 -19.26 -3.03
C VAL A 22 -8.56 -19.07 -2.29
N VAL A 23 -7.94 -17.91 -2.46
CA VAL A 23 -6.67 -17.58 -1.81
C VAL A 23 -6.95 -17.08 -0.40
N GLU A 24 -6.24 -17.60 0.59
CA GLU A 24 -6.34 -17.11 1.96
C GLU A 24 -5.69 -15.73 2.12
N GLU A 25 -6.29 -14.89 2.95
CA GLU A 25 -5.69 -13.63 3.38
C GLU A 25 -4.64 -13.88 4.48
N VAL A 26 -3.54 -13.15 4.40
CA VAL A 26 -2.50 -13.11 5.43
C VAL A 26 -2.43 -11.71 6.06
N PRO A 27 -2.32 -11.61 7.39
CA PRO A 27 -2.12 -10.34 8.07
C PRO A 27 -0.69 -9.85 7.87
N LEU A 28 -0.52 -8.62 7.38
CA LEU A 28 0.77 -7.93 7.32
C LEU A 28 0.76 -6.76 8.32
N ALA A 29 1.54 -6.91 9.37
CA ALA A 29 1.74 -5.85 10.36
C ALA A 29 2.72 -4.80 9.81
N ARG A 30 2.28 -3.54 9.76
CA ARG A 30 3.09 -2.39 9.40
C ARG A 30 3.62 -1.70 10.65
N TYR A 31 4.93 -1.49 10.67
CA TYR A 31 5.63 -0.78 11.72
C TYR A 31 6.27 0.48 11.15
N ILE A 32 6.20 1.59 11.88
CA ILE A 32 6.90 2.84 11.57
C ILE A 32 7.69 3.24 12.82
N ASN A 33 9.00 3.46 12.67
CA ASN A 33 9.92 3.72 13.79
C ASN A 33 9.84 2.67 14.92
N GLY A 34 9.67 1.40 14.54
CA GLY A 34 9.53 0.29 15.50
C GLY A 34 8.16 0.20 16.18
N ARG A 35 7.26 1.16 15.98
CA ARG A 35 5.90 1.15 16.53
C ARG A 35 4.92 0.53 15.53
N HIS A 36 4.09 -0.40 15.99
CA HIS A 36 2.98 -0.94 15.19
C HIS A 36 1.98 0.17 14.88
N VAL A 37 1.62 0.30 13.60
CA VAL A 37 0.72 1.34 13.10
C VAL A 37 -0.59 0.73 12.64
N GLN A 38 -0.53 -0.34 11.84
CA GLN A 38 -1.71 -0.98 11.27
C GLN A 38 -1.39 -2.42 10.89
N THR A 39 -2.38 -3.31 10.99
CA THR A 39 -2.35 -4.61 10.33
C THR A 39 -3.31 -4.57 9.15
N VAL A 40 -2.83 -4.93 7.97
CA VAL A 40 -3.64 -5.03 6.75
C VAL A 40 -3.73 -6.50 6.33
N MET A 41 -4.89 -6.92 5.81
CA MET A 41 -5.06 -8.25 5.24
C MET A 41 -4.78 -8.21 3.75
N MET A 42 -4.08 -9.21 3.23
CA MET A 42 -3.76 -9.29 1.80
C MET A 42 -3.47 -10.72 1.37
N SER A 43 -3.56 -11.01 0.07
CA SER A 43 -3.14 -12.31 -0.44
C SER A 43 -1.60 -12.46 -0.41
N PRO A 44 -1.05 -13.67 -0.22
CA PRO A 44 0.39 -13.91 -0.19
C PRO A 44 1.14 -13.46 -1.45
N SER A 45 0.49 -13.47 -2.62
CA SER A 45 1.07 -12.94 -3.86
C SER A 45 1.31 -11.44 -3.77
N MET A 46 0.38 -10.69 -3.18
CA MET A 46 0.50 -9.24 -3.02
C MET A 46 1.55 -8.85 -1.97
N VAL A 47 1.79 -9.71 -0.97
CA VAL A 47 2.91 -9.53 0.00
C VAL A 47 4.26 -9.57 -0.72
N LYS A 48 4.45 -10.51 -1.65
CA LYS A 48 5.69 -10.62 -2.42
C LYS A 48 5.94 -9.38 -3.28
N ASP A 49 4.89 -8.82 -3.89
CA ASP A 49 4.98 -7.56 -4.64
C ASP A 49 5.30 -6.36 -3.74
N LEU A 50 4.93 -6.42 -2.46
CA LEU A 50 5.31 -5.45 -1.44
C LEU A 50 6.79 -5.60 -1.02
N ASP A 51 7.35 -6.81 -1.06
CA ASP A 51 8.77 -7.08 -0.78
C ASP A 51 9.67 -6.82 -2.00
N GLU A 52 9.12 -6.83 -3.23
CA GLU A 52 9.79 -6.42 -4.47
C GLU A 52 10.00 -4.89 -4.59
N PHE A 53 10.15 -4.24 -3.44
CA PHE A 53 10.75 -2.91 -3.33
C PHE A 53 12.05 -2.84 -4.14
N ASP A 54 12.13 -1.78 -4.96
CA ASP A 54 13.26 -1.33 -5.78
C ASP A 54 14.59 -1.99 -5.40
N ARG A 55 15.29 -2.60 -6.35
CA ARG A 55 16.51 -3.46 -6.23
C ARG A 55 17.63 -2.98 -5.26
N ASP A 56 17.52 -1.77 -4.74
CA ASP A 56 18.37 -1.13 -3.73
C ASP A 56 17.74 -1.02 -2.31
N GLY A 57 16.59 -1.64 -2.04
CA GLY A 57 15.87 -1.54 -0.76
C GLY A 57 15.17 -0.18 -0.54
N LYS A 58 14.75 0.51 -1.61
CA LYS A 58 14.10 1.83 -1.52
C LYS A 58 12.59 1.73 -1.65
N ILE A 59 11.88 2.42 -0.76
CA ILE A 59 10.41 2.41 -0.73
C ILE A 59 9.82 3.39 -1.75
N VAL A 60 9.16 2.90 -2.81
CA VAL A 60 8.38 3.77 -3.70
C VAL A 60 7.05 4.13 -3.04
N ILE A 61 6.76 5.43 -2.91
CA ILE A 61 5.51 5.90 -2.31
C ILE A 61 4.37 5.79 -3.34
N SER A 62 3.48 4.81 -3.12
CA SER A 62 2.25 4.59 -3.87
C SER A 62 1.05 5.28 -3.20
N SER A 63 -0.07 5.38 -3.91
CA SER A 63 -1.31 5.96 -3.36
C SER A 63 -1.83 5.22 -2.14
N ASN A 64 -1.68 3.89 -2.10
CA ASN A 64 -2.07 3.08 -0.95
C ASN A 64 -1.20 3.35 0.28
N ILE A 65 0.09 3.67 0.09
CA ILE A 65 0.94 4.11 1.20
C ILE A 65 0.39 5.41 1.78
N VAL A 66 0.06 6.38 0.93
CA VAL A 66 -0.51 7.66 1.40
C VAL A 66 -1.88 7.45 2.06
N LEU A 67 -2.80 6.70 1.46
CA LEU A 67 -4.12 6.42 2.01
C LEU A 67 -4.03 5.72 3.37
N ASN A 68 -3.21 4.66 3.48
CA ASN A 68 -3.06 3.93 4.73
C ASN A 68 -2.42 4.80 5.81
N SER A 69 -1.42 5.62 5.46
CA SER A 69 -0.82 6.58 6.39
C SER A 69 -1.86 7.57 6.90
N VAL A 70 -2.64 8.17 6.00
CA VAL A 70 -3.71 9.12 6.37
C VAL A 70 -4.78 8.46 7.23
N SER A 71 -5.25 7.27 6.86
CA SER A 71 -6.21 6.49 7.65
C SER A 71 -5.68 6.13 9.04
N ALA A 72 -4.36 5.97 9.19
CA ALA A 72 -3.70 5.75 10.46
C ALA A 72 -3.38 7.06 11.23
N GLY A 73 -3.84 8.22 10.75
CA GLY A 73 -3.59 9.52 11.38
C GLY A 73 -2.15 10.01 11.23
N ILE A 74 -1.41 9.53 10.23
CA ILE A 74 -0.03 9.93 9.94
C ILE A 74 -0.04 10.93 8.77
N PRO A 75 0.20 12.22 9.03
CA PRO A 75 0.05 13.27 8.02
C PRO A 75 1.29 13.45 7.14
N ALA A 76 2.41 12.78 7.41
CA ALA A 76 3.66 12.94 6.69
C ALA A 76 4.28 11.60 6.29
N ILE A 77 4.62 11.44 5.01
CA ILE A 77 5.24 10.26 4.42
C ILE A 77 6.56 10.67 3.79
N VAL A 78 7.65 10.00 4.19
CA VAL A 78 9.01 10.33 3.75
C VAL A 78 9.72 9.05 3.29
N SER A 79 10.33 9.07 2.10
CA SER A 79 11.09 7.92 1.59
C SER A 79 12.35 8.32 0.81
N LYS A 80 13.34 7.41 0.81
CA LYS A 80 14.51 7.45 -0.09
C LYS A 80 14.17 7.11 -1.54
N GLY A 81 13.04 6.44 -1.78
CA GLY A 81 12.58 6.04 -3.10
C GLY A 81 11.74 7.11 -3.82
N ALA A 82 11.28 6.75 -5.02
CA ALA A 82 10.45 7.60 -5.87
C ALA A 82 9.01 7.74 -5.34
N VAL A 83 8.23 8.65 -5.93
CA VAL A 83 6.81 8.88 -5.63
C VAL A 83 5.99 8.73 -6.91
N THR A 84 4.93 7.93 -6.88
CA THR A 84 4.04 7.73 -8.03
C THR A 84 3.12 8.94 -8.24
N ASN A 85 2.66 9.15 -9.48
CA ASN A 85 1.77 10.28 -9.81
C ASN A 85 0.45 10.27 -9.00
N LEU A 86 -0.14 9.09 -8.76
CA LEU A 86 -1.36 8.96 -7.98
C LEU A 86 -1.10 9.23 -6.50
N ALA A 87 0.05 8.83 -5.95
CA ALA A 87 0.43 9.19 -4.58
C ALA A 87 0.50 10.71 -4.39
N VAL A 88 1.05 11.45 -5.35
CA VAL A 88 1.08 12.93 -5.31
C VAL A 88 -0.35 13.49 -5.31
N ARG A 89 -1.24 12.99 -6.18
CA ARG A 89 -2.64 13.45 -6.21
C ARG A 89 -3.37 13.16 -4.90
N VAL A 90 -3.23 11.94 -4.38
CA VAL A 90 -3.83 11.55 -3.10
C VAL A 90 -3.29 12.41 -1.97
N GLY A 91 -1.98 12.66 -1.90
CA GLY A 91 -1.38 13.51 -0.87
C GLY A 91 -1.94 14.93 -0.88
N LYS A 92 -2.18 15.51 -2.06
CA LYS A 92 -2.83 16.82 -2.19
C LYS A 92 -4.27 16.81 -1.68
N ILE A 93 -5.04 15.79 -2.07
CA ILE A 93 -6.46 15.66 -1.68
C ILE A 93 -6.59 15.40 -0.17
N SER A 94 -5.70 14.58 0.39
CA SER A 94 -5.74 14.20 1.81
C SER A 94 -5.09 15.22 2.74
N GLY A 95 -4.44 16.26 2.21
CA GLY A 95 -3.64 17.20 3.00
C GLY A 95 -2.37 16.59 3.60
N ALA A 96 -1.92 15.44 3.09
CA ALA A 96 -0.71 14.78 3.58
C ALA A 96 0.54 15.38 2.94
N THR A 97 1.62 15.48 3.70
CA THR A 97 2.95 15.84 3.22
C THR A 97 3.65 14.61 2.68
N VAL A 98 4.05 14.62 1.41
CA VAL A 98 4.72 13.49 0.75
C VAL A 98 6.08 13.93 0.25
N VAL A 99 7.12 13.25 0.74
CA VAL A 99 8.52 13.56 0.45
C VAL A 99 9.23 12.32 -0.10
N GLY A 100 9.84 12.47 -1.26
CA GLY A 100 10.61 11.41 -1.92
C GLY A 100 12.07 11.76 -2.09
N PHE A 101 12.84 10.75 -2.53
CA PHE A 101 14.26 10.86 -2.81
C PHE A 101 15.05 11.46 -1.64
N VAL A 102 14.80 11.15 -0.38
CA VAL A 102 15.60 11.73 0.72
C VAL A 102 17.05 11.22 0.67
N ARG A 103 18.02 12.14 0.66
CA ARG A 103 19.47 11.85 0.70
C ARG A 103 20.23 12.90 1.49
N LYS A 104 21.49 12.62 1.82
CA LYS A 104 22.40 13.62 2.38
C LYS A 104 22.48 14.80 1.40
N GLY A 105 22.10 16.00 1.86
CA GLY A 105 22.08 17.21 1.03
C GLY A 105 20.74 17.57 0.40
N GLY A 106 19.67 16.79 0.57
CA GLY A 106 18.34 17.26 0.19
C GLY A 106 17.24 16.20 0.07
N MET A 107 16.06 16.69 -0.31
CA MET A 107 14.84 15.91 -0.49
C MET A 107 13.96 16.57 -1.56
N VAL A 108 12.97 15.84 -2.09
CA VAL A 108 11.95 16.41 -2.99
C VAL A 108 10.61 16.35 -2.29
N VAL A 109 10.02 17.52 -2.03
CA VAL A 109 8.68 17.64 -1.45
C VAL A 109 7.66 17.69 -2.59
N TYR A 110 6.73 16.74 -2.61
CA TYR A 110 5.69 16.65 -3.64
C TYR A 110 4.38 17.30 -3.23
N THR A 111 4.08 17.30 -1.92
CA THR A 111 2.87 17.86 -1.31
C THR A 111 3.19 18.38 0.10
N GLY A 112 2.34 19.26 0.63
CA GLY A 112 2.56 19.96 1.90
C GLY A 112 3.23 21.34 1.70
N GLU A 113 3.11 22.21 2.70
CA GLU A 113 3.76 23.52 2.68
C GLU A 113 5.21 23.42 3.15
N VAL A 114 6.10 24.12 2.47
CA VAL A 114 7.50 24.30 2.89
C VAL A 114 7.61 25.75 3.35
N GLY A 115 7.84 25.96 4.64
CA GLY A 115 8.10 27.30 5.18
C GLY A 115 9.43 27.80 4.62
N VAL A 116 9.37 28.78 3.73
CA VAL A 116 10.50 29.55 3.19
C VAL A 116 10.38 31.01 3.60
#